data_AF-A0A6C0CG38-F1
#
_entry.id   AF-A0A6C0CG38-F1
#
_cell.length_a   1.000
_cell.length_b   1.000
_cell.length_c   1.000
_cell.angle_alpha   90.00
_cell.angle_beta   90.00
_cell.angle_gamma   90.00
#
_symmetry.space_group_name_H-M   'P 1'
#
loop_
_entity.id
_entity.type
_entity.pdbx_description
1 polymer ?
#
loop_
_entity_poly.entity_id
_entity_poly.type
_entity_poly.pdbx_seq_one_letter_code
_entity_poly.pdbx_strand_id
1 'polypeptide(L)'
;MITSTKSLSMKDKVLANIPKEETIASYTCCSCQSVKEGKPWITVDFPDNLYHACSYSCNRKMDDVLPKGYYDLIVNKEDFNEPMPVIRTKPKYEPFNFLTDTEIKHMSTEEYAKYEENLDTEFLLNPTRSKVYYEQLENEEHERLIENESSDSSEDVSCDDY
;
A
#
# COMPACT_ATOMS: atom_id res chain seq x y z
N MET A 1 -48.96 -45.40 19.34
CA MET A 1 -48.68 -44.71 20.62
C MET A 1 -47.48 -45.42 21.22
N ILE A 2 -46.30 -44.81 21.36
CA ILE A 2 -45.95 -43.83 22.40
C ILE A 2 -44.75 -43.02 21.87
N THR A 3 -44.94 -41.72 21.63
CA THR A 3 -43.84 -40.78 21.43
C THR A 3 -43.25 -40.47 22.80
N SER A 4 -42.09 -41.07 23.10
CA SER A 4 -41.36 -40.84 24.36
C SER A 4 -40.75 -39.43 24.33
N THR A 5 -41.48 -38.44 24.84
CA THR A 5 -40.95 -37.13 25.18
C THR A 5 -40.02 -37.27 26.39
N LYS A 6 -38.72 -37.38 26.14
CA LYS A 6 -37.71 -37.22 27.20
C LYS A 6 -37.75 -35.77 27.67
N SER A 7 -38.43 -35.52 28.78
CA SER A 7 -38.34 -34.28 29.52
C SER A 7 -36.92 -34.14 30.08
N LEU A 8 -36.17 -33.16 29.57
CA LEU A 8 -34.86 -32.78 30.11
C LEU A 8 -34.98 -32.39 31.58
N SER A 9 -34.09 -32.95 32.40
CA SER A 9 -34.04 -32.74 33.85
C SER A 9 -33.74 -31.27 34.18
N MET A 10 -34.27 -30.76 35.29
CA MET A 10 -33.98 -29.41 35.77
C MET A 10 -32.48 -29.15 35.99
N LYS A 11 -31.69 -30.21 36.24
CA LYS A 11 -30.23 -30.11 36.37
C LYS A 11 -29.54 -29.78 35.03
N ASP A 12 -30.11 -30.25 33.91
CA ASP A 12 -29.54 -30.04 32.57
C ASP A 12 -29.81 -28.61 32.06
N LYS A 13 -30.86 -27.95 32.57
CA LYS A 13 -31.16 -26.54 32.27
C LYS A 13 -30.30 -25.55 33.07
N VAL A 14 -29.75 -25.98 34.21
CA VAL A 14 -28.92 -25.12 35.09
C VAL A 14 -27.48 -24.99 34.57
N LEU A 15 -26.96 -26.00 33.87
CA LEU A 15 -25.62 -25.94 33.25
C LEU A 15 -25.51 -25.02 32.02
N ALA A 16 -26.64 -24.57 31.46
CA ALA A 16 -26.68 -23.65 30.32
C ALA A 16 -26.58 -22.16 30.71
N ASN A 17 -26.52 -21.85 32.02
CA ASN A 17 -26.43 -20.49 32.57
C ASN A 17 -25.20 -20.30 33.46
N ILE A 18 -24.13 -21.08 33.24
CA ILE A 18 -22.82 -20.70 33.78
C ILE A 18 -22.37 -19.47 32.99
N PRO A 19 -22.18 -18.30 33.62
CA PRO A 19 -21.53 -17.18 32.95
C PRO A 19 -20.20 -17.71 32.43
N LYS A 20 -19.92 -17.59 31.13
CA LYS A 20 -18.55 -17.79 30.63
C LYS A 20 -17.67 -16.94 31.52
N GLU A 21 -16.82 -17.57 32.32
CA GLU A 21 -15.76 -16.86 33.02
C GLU A 21 -14.97 -16.15 31.92
N GLU A 22 -15.18 -14.84 31.81
CA GLU A 22 -14.37 -13.98 30.97
C GLU A 22 -12.97 -14.05 31.58
N THR A 23 -12.15 -14.96 31.07
CA THR A 23 -10.74 -15.02 31.43
C THR A 23 -10.16 -13.65 31.06
N ILE A 24 -9.93 -12.82 32.08
CA ILE A 24 -9.32 -11.51 31.91
C ILE A 24 -7.94 -11.77 31.33
N ALA A 25 -7.76 -11.44 30.05
CA ALA A 25 -6.48 -11.62 29.38
C ALA A 25 -5.41 -10.85 30.17
N SER A 26 -4.27 -11.49 30.44
CA SER A 26 -3.12 -10.83 31.07
C SER A 26 -2.02 -10.60 30.04
N TYR A 27 -1.25 -9.53 30.23
CA TYR A 27 -0.13 -9.17 29.35
C TYR A 27 1.04 -8.65 30.18
N THR A 28 2.25 -8.71 29.62
CA THR A 28 3.45 -8.13 30.25
C THR A 28 3.84 -6.87 29.51
N CYS A 29 4.00 -5.75 30.23
CA CYS A 29 4.46 -4.50 29.64
C CYS A 29 5.95 -4.57 29.30
N CYS A 30 6.33 -4.31 28.05
CA CYS A 30 7.72 -4.39 27.60
C CYS A 30 8.62 -3.32 28.22
N SER A 31 8.07 -2.20 28.70
CA SER A 31 8.85 -1.12 29.31
C SER A 31 9.07 -1.32 30.82
N CYS A 32 8.03 -1.63 31.58
CA CYS A 32 8.12 -1.74 33.05
C CYS A 32 8.14 -3.19 33.55
N GLN A 33 8.04 -4.17 32.65
CA GLN A 33 8.09 -5.61 32.92
C GLN A 33 7.01 -6.13 33.89
N SER A 34 6.05 -5.29 34.28
CA SER A 34 4.94 -5.72 35.14
C SER A 34 3.87 -6.46 34.33
N VAL A 35 3.36 -7.54 34.92
CA VAL A 35 2.17 -8.25 34.44
C VAL A 35 0.94 -7.43 34.80
N LYS A 36 0.05 -7.25 33.82
CA LYS A 36 -1.19 -6.48 33.91
C LYS A 36 -2.36 -7.33 33.45
N GLU A 37 -3.53 -7.01 33.97
CA GLU A 37 -4.79 -7.63 33.59
C GLU A 37 -5.56 -6.69 32.65
N GLY A 38 -6.30 -7.27 31.71
CA GLY A 38 -7.10 -6.56 30.73
C GLY A 38 -6.33 -6.23 29.46
N LYS A 39 -6.79 -5.20 28.75
CA LYS A 39 -6.24 -4.78 27.47
C LYS A 39 -5.01 -3.88 27.67
N PRO A 40 -3.91 -4.10 26.92
CA PRO A 40 -2.80 -3.14 26.86
C PRO A 40 -3.27 -1.74 26.44
N TRP A 41 -2.57 -0.70 26.90
CA TRP A 41 -2.82 0.67 26.43
C TRP A 41 -2.46 0.82 24.95
N ILE A 42 -1.40 0.15 24.52
CA ILE A 42 -1.00 0.06 23.12
C ILE A 42 -0.34 -1.31 22.86
N THR A 43 -0.63 -1.87 21.69
CA THR A 43 0.05 -3.06 21.18
C THR A 43 0.62 -2.74 19.81
N VAL A 44 1.92 -2.98 19.63
CA VAL A 44 2.65 -2.73 18.37
C VAL A 44 3.21 -4.05 17.87
N ASP A 45 2.93 -4.37 16.61
CA ASP A 45 3.47 -5.55 15.93
C ASP A 45 4.78 -5.17 15.22
N PHE A 46 5.92 -5.61 15.75
CA PHE A 46 7.26 -5.21 15.29
C PHE A 46 8.20 -6.42 15.39
N PRO A 47 9.06 -6.69 14.38
CA PRO A 47 9.34 -8.03 13.85
C PRO A 47 9.50 -9.14 14.88
N ASP A 48 8.83 -10.26 14.57
CA ASP A 48 8.71 -11.50 15.34
C ASP A 48 8.17 -11.34 16.78
N ASN A 49 7.76 -10.13 17.20
CA ASN A 49 7.29 -9.86 18.56
C ASN A 49 6.10 -8.90 18.63
N LEU A 50 5.27 -9.09 19.66
CA LEU A 50 4.22 -8.16 20.05
C LEU A 50 4.69 -7.32 21.23
N TYR A 51 4.76 -6.01 21.03
CA TYR A 51 5.16 -5.06 22.06
C TYR A 51 3.93 -4.47 22.74
N HIS A 52 3.80 -4.71 24.04
CA HIS A 52 2.71 -4.17 24.84
C HIS A 52 3.22 -3.05 25.76
N ALA A 53 2.54 -1.91 25.77
CA ALA A 53 2.75 -0.88 26.79
C ALA A 53 1.49 -0.73 27.65
N CYS A 54 1.69 -0.56 28.96
CA CYS A 54 0.58 -0.34 29.89
C CYS A 54 0.18 1.14 30.06
N SER A 55 0.96 2.08 29.51
CA SER A 55 0.65 3.52 29.58
C SER A 55 1.45 4.29 28.54
N TYR A 56 1.04 5.54 28.27
CA TYR A 56 1.79 6.48 27.45
C TYR A 56 3.25 6.63 27.89
N SER A 57 3.51 6.73 29.19
CA SER A 57 4.87 6.85 29.71
C SER A 57 5.72 5.61 29.47
N CYS A 58 5.11 4.42 29.50
CA CYS A 58 5.81 3.18 29.14
C CYS A 58 6.09 3.12 27.64
N ASN A 59 5.14 3.56 26.83
CA ASN A 59 5.30 3.64 25.38
C ASN A 59 6.45 4.58 24.97
N ARG A 60 6.52 5.77 25.58
CA ARG A 60 7.60 6.75 25.34
C ARG A 60 9.00 6.23 25.68
N LYS A 61 9.13 5.26 26.58
CA LYS A 61 10.41 4.63 26.92
C LYS A 61 10.84 3.57 25.89
N MET A 62 9.95 3.19 24.98
CA MET A 62 10.24 2.24 23.90
C MET A 62 10.68 2.93 22.61
N ASP A 63 10.85 4.26 22.61
CA ASP A 63 11.31 5.04 21.45
C ASP A 63 12.69 4.58 20.92
N ASP A 64 13.51 3.92 21.76
CA ASP A 64 14.81 3.33 21.36
C ASP A 64 14.69 1.92 20.76
N VAL A 65 13.55 1.25 20.96
CA VAL A 65 13.30 -0.14 20.54
C VAL A 65 12.41 -0.19 19.30
N LEU A 66 11.40 0.67 19.24
CA LEU A 66 10.46 0.76 18.14
C LEU A 66 10.94 1.77 17.09
N PRO A 67 10.65 1.54 15.79
CA PRO A 67 11.10 2.42 14.73
C PRO A 67 10.32 3.74 14.77
N LYS A 68 10.93 4.85 14.39
CA LYS A 68 10.22 6.13 14.32
C LYS A 68 9.00 6.01 13.41
N GLY A 69 7.84 6.44 13.90
CA GLY A 69 6.59 6.36 13.16
C GLY A 69 5.96 4.97 13.09
N TYR A 70 6.19 4.10 14.08
CA TYR A 70 5.55 2.79 14.22
C TYR A 70 4.01 2.82 14.33
N TYR A 71 3.36 3.97 14.14
CA TYR A 71 1.91 4.13 14.26
C TYR A 71 1.12 3.20 13.34
N ASP A 72 1.64 2.91 12.15
CA ASP A 72 1.00 1.98 11.20
C ASP A 72 1.01 0.53 11.69
N LEU A 73 1.94 0.21 12.59
CA LEU A 73 2.17 -1.11 13.20
C LEU A 73 1.34 -1.33 14.49
N ILE A 74 0.57 -0.33 14.93
CA ILE A 74 -0.32 -0.46 16.08
C ILE A 74 -1.46 -1.42 15.73
N VAL A 75 -1.69 -2.41 16.58
CA VAL A 75 -2.73 -3.44 16.38
C VAL A 75 -4.08 -2.94 16.88
N ASN A 76 -4.13 -2.31 18.06
CA ASN A 76 -5.36 -1.85 18.70
C ASN A 76 -5.85 -0.48 18.17
N LYS A 77 -6.02 -0.37 16.84
CA LYS A 77 -6.39 0.88 16.16
C LYS A 77 -7.75 1.43 16.62
N GLU A 78 -8.64 0.55 17.09
CA GLU A 78 -9.96 0.90 17.63
C GLU A 78 -9.94 1.77 18.89
N ASP A 79 -8.83 1.81 19.64
CA ASP A 79 -8.70 2.66 20.84
C ASP A 79 -8.39 4.12 20.49
N PHE A 80 -8.05 4.40 19.24
CA PHE A 80 -7.63 5.72 18.77
C PHE A 80 -8.73 6.33 17.91
N ASN A 81 -9.62 7.11 18.55
CA ASN A 81 -10.75 7.77 17.88
C ASN A 81 -10.36 8.95 16.99
N GLU A 82 -9.15 9.48 17.14
CA GLU A 82 -8.65 10.61 16.38
C GLU A 82 -7.73 10.15 15.25
N PRO A 83 -7.71 10.83 14.10
CA PRO A 83 -6.78 10.54 13.03
C PRO A 83 -5.35 10.68 13.57
N MET A 84 -4.66 9.55 13.70
CA MET A 84 -3.25 9.55 14.04
C MET A 84 -2.45 10.21 12.90
N PRO A 85 -1.40 10.98 13.22
CA PRO A 85 -0.55 11.55 12.18
C PRO A 85 0.06 10.41 11.37
N VAL A 86 -0.39 10.26 10.12
CA VAL A 86 0.24 9.37 9.15
C VAL A 86 1.61 9.96 8.89
N ILE A 87 2.64 9.45 9.57
CA ILE A 87 4.02 9.72 9.20
C ILE A 87 4.25 8.93 7.91
N ARG A 88 3.83 9.51 6.78
CA ARG A 88 4.33 9.10 5.49
C ARG A 88 5.81 9.42 5.54
N THR A 89 6.66 8.46 5.90
CA THR A 89 7.98 8.41 5.27
C THR A 89 7.66 8.47 3.80
N LYS A 90 7.82 9.66 3.19
CA LYS A 90 7.50 9.83 1.77
C LYS A 90 8.22 8.66 1.10
N PRO A 91 7.52 7.73 0.42
CA PRO A 91 8.25 6.82 -0.44
C PRO A 91 9.13 7.72 -1.29
N LYS A 92 10.41 7.37 -1.44
CA LYS A 92 11.26 8.07 -2.39
C LYS A 92 10.55 7.90 -3.72
N TYR A 93 9.77 8.90 -4.11
CA TYR A 93 9.07 8.91 -5.37
C TYR A 93 10.18 9.13 -6.37
N GLU A 94 10.63 8.05 -6.97
CA GLU A 94 11.44 8.14 -8.16
C GLU A 94 10.48 8.41 -9.29
N PRO A 95 10.53 9.59 -9.93
CA PRO A 95 9.65 9.89 -11.04
C PRO A 95 9.89 8.88 -12.15
N PHE A 96 8.82 8.23 -12.61
CA PHE A 96 8.89 7.38 -13.79
C PHE A 96 9.35 8.21 -15.00
N ASN A 97 10.43 7.76 -15.64
CA ASN A 97 11.01 8.40 -16.83
C ASN A 97 10.44 7.75 -18.09
N PHE A 98 9.74 8.54 -18.91
CA PHE A 98 9.29 8.07 -20.22
C PHE A 98 10.46 8.08 -21.18
N LEU A 99 10.74 6.93 -21.78
CA LEU A 99 11.80 6.78 -22.75
C LEU A 99 11.26 7.09 -24.14
N THR A 100 12.11 7.69 -24.96
CA THR A 100 11.87 7.96 -26.37
C THR A 100 12.08 6.70 -27.21
N ASP A 101 11.52 6.68 -28.43
CA ASP A 101 11.68 5.56 -29.38
C ASP A 101 13.15 5.20 -29.62
N THR A 102 14.04 6.18 -29.64
CA THR A 102 15.48 5.97 -29.86
C THR A 102 16.14 5.32 -28.65
N GLU A 103 15.78 5.75 -27.44
CA GLU A 103 16.26 5.15 -26.19
C GLU A 103 15.79 3.70 -26.06
N ILE A 104 14.51 3.43 -26.37
CA ILE A 104 13.91 2.09 -26.35
C ILE A 104 14.64 1.15 -27.33
N LYS A 105 14.99 1.63 -28.53
CA LYS A 105 15.70 0.82 -29.55
C LYS A 105 17.08 0.33 -29.12
N HIS A 106 17.72 1.02 -28.17
CA HIS A 106 19.06 0.66 -27.69
C HIS A 106 19.04 -0.25 -26.45
N MET A 107 17.87 -0.63 -25.95
CA MET A 107 17.73 -1.50 -24.78
C MET A 107 17.80 -2.98 -25.13
N SER A 108 18.23 -3.80 -24.16
CA SER A 108 18.08 -5.25 -24.27
C SER A 108 16.61 -5.68 -24.10
N THR A 109 16.27 -6.87 -24.59
CA THR A 109 14.90 -7.42 -24.48
C THR A 109 14.45 -7.55 -23.03
N GLU A 110 15.36 -7.89 -22.11
CA GLU A 110 15.04 -8.03 -20.68
C GLU A 110 14.77 -6.67 -20.02
N GLU A 111 15.50 -5.63 -20.42
CA GLU A 111 15.29 -4.27 -19.90
C GLU A 111 13.99 -3.67 -20.44
N TYR A 112 13.66 -3.95 -21.71
CA TYR A 112 12.41 -3.52 -22.32
C TYR A 112 11.19 -4.14 -21.63
N ALA A 113 11.22 -5.45 -21.33
CA ALA A 113 10.13 -6.12 -20.62
C ALA A 113 9.90 -5.51 -19.22
N LYS A 114 10.97 -5.18 -18.50
CA LYS A 114 10.87 -4.49 -17.20
C LYS A 114 10.33 -3.07 -17.33
N TYR A 115 10.71 -2.37 -18.40
CA TYR A 115 10.21 -1.03 -18.66
C TYR A 115 8.70 -1.04 -18.92
N GLU A 116 8.21 -1.98 -19.74
CA GLU A 116 6.80 -2.17 -20.05
C GLU A 116 5.96 -2.46 -18.79
N GLU A 117 6.42 -3.38 -17.93
CA GLU A 117 5.74 -3.68 -16.66
C GLU A 117 5.63 -2.43 -15.77
N ASN A 118 6.70 -1.65 -15.65
CA ASN A 118 6.68 -0.42 -14.86
C ASN A 118 5.78 0.66 -15.50
N LEU A 119 5.74 0.74 -16.82
CA LEU A 119 4.90 1.68 -17.57
C LEU A 119 3.41 1.41 -17.33
N ASP A 120 3.00 0.14 -17.37
CA ASP A 120 1.64 -0.29 -17.05
C ASP A 120 1.24 0.08 -15.62
N THR A 121 2.15 -0.13 -14.66
CA THR A 121 1.89 0.27 -13.27
C THR A 121 1.71 1.78 -13.12
N GLU A 122 2.53 2.60 -13.80
CA GLU A 122 2.41 4.06 -13.77
C GLU A 122 1.09 4.53 -14.40
N PHE A 123 0.65 3.89 -15.49
CA PHE A 123 -0.62 4.18 -16.14
C PHE A 123 -1.84 3.81 -15.30
N LEU A 124 -1.76 2.70 -14.55
CA LEU A 124 -2.79 2.31 -13.61
C LEU A 124 -2.90 3.29 -12.43
N LEU A 125 -1.76 3.81 -11.95
CA LEU A 125 -1.71 4.78 -10.86
C LEU A 125 -2.11 6.19 -11.29
N ASN A 126 -1.80 6.60 -12.52
CA ASN A 126 -2.00 7.97 -13.02
C ASN A 126 -2.63 8.00 -14.45
N PRO A 127 -3.95 7.78 -14.57
CA PRO A 127 -4.61 7.68 -15.89
C PRO A 127 -4.62 8.99 -16.70
N THR A 128 -4.51 10.16 -16.06
CA THR A 128 -4.37 11.42 -16.79
C THR A 128 -3.01 11.52 -17.47
N ARG A 129 -1.97 10.96 -16.86
CA ARG A 129 -0.59 11.02 -17.36
C ARG A 129 -0.40 10.14 -18.59
N SER A 130 -1.03 8.97 -18.61
CA SER A 130 -1.02 8.08 -19.77
C SER A 130 -1.66 8.73 -20.99
N LYS A 131 -2.75 9.47 -20.81
CA LYS A 131 -3.42 10.18 -21.90
C LYS A 131 -2.49 11.20 -22.58
N VAL A 132 -1.77 11.99 -21.79
CA VAL A 132 -0.82 12.99 -22.32
C VAL A 132 0.33 12.31 -23.07
N TYR A 133 0.82 11.17 -22.59
CA TYR A 133 1.88 10.42 -23.25
C TYR A 133 1.47 9.93 -24.64
N TYR A 134 0.29 9.33 -24.78
CA TYR A 134 -0.20 8.88 -26.09
C TYR A 134 -0.48 10.05 -27.05
N GLU A 135 -1.01 11.16 -26.54
CA GLU A 135 -1.20 12.38 -27.34
C GLU A 135 0.12 12.95 -27.89
N GLN A 136 1.20 12.87 -27.11
CA GLN A 136 2.55 13.26 -27.57
C GLN A 136 3.05 12.34 -28.68
N LEU A 137 2.89 11.02 -28.54
CA LEU A 137 3.28 10.05 -29.57
C LEU A 137 2.53 10.27 -30.89
N GLU A 138 1.23 10.54 -30.83
CA GLU A 138 0.41 10.85 -32.02
C GLU A 138 0.87 12.14 -32.71
N ASN A 139 1.21 13.18 -31.93
CA ASN A 139 1.72 14.43 -32.47
C ASN A 139 3.09 14.25 -33.15
N GLU A 140 4.00 13.49 -32.55
CA GLU A 140 5.32 13.18 -33.14
C GLU A 140 5.20 12.36 -34.43
N GLU A 141 4.24 11.42 -34.50
CA GLU A 141 3.94 10.71 -35.75
C GLU A 141 3.40 11.66 -36.82
N HIS A 142 2.50 12.56 -36.44
CA HIS A 142 1.93 13.54 -37.36
C HIS A 142 3.00 14.49 -37.95
N GLU A 143 3.91 14.99 -37.12
CA GLU A 143 5.04 15.82 -37.56
C GLU A 143 5.94 15.07 -38.55
N ARG A 144 6.30 13.81 -38.26
CA ARG A 144 7.11 12.97 -39.15
C ARG A 144 6.48 12.77 -40.53
N LEU A 145 5.15 12.64 -40.60
CA LEU A 145 4.44 12.52 -41.87
C LEU A 145 4.56 13.80 -42.70
N ILE A 146 4.34 14.97 -42.07
CA ILE A 146 4.45 16.28 -42.76
C ILE A 146 5.87 16.52 -43.27
N GLU A 147 6.89 16.20 -42.48
CA GLU A 147 8.31 16.36 -42.88
C GLU A 147 8.69 15.47 -44.08
N ASN A 148 8.20 14.22 -44.08
CA ASN A 148 8.42 13.30 -45.19
C ASN A 148 7.71 13.76 -46.48
N GLU A 149 6.45 14.21 -46.38
CA GLU A 149 5.70 14.73 -47.53
C GLU A 149 6.35 16.00 -48.12
N SER A 150 6.93 16.86 -47.26
CA SER A 150 7.61 18.09 -47.69
C SER A 150 8.96 17.82 -48.37
N SER A 151 9.64 16.73 -48.02
CA SER A 151 10.95 16.38 -48.60
C SER A 151 10.85 15.72 -49.98
N ASP A 152 9.71 15.11 -50.32
CA ASP A 152 9.47 14.49 -51.64
C ASP A 152 9.00 15.51 -52.70
N SER A 153 8.68 16.75 -52.30
CA SER A 153 8.32 17.86 -53.20
C SER A 153 9.54 18.74 -53.53
N SER A 154 10.68 18.15 -53.91
CA SER A 154 11.73 18.89 -54.61
C SER A 154 11.38 18.98 -56.10
N GLU A 155 10.56 19.97 -56.47
CA GLU A 155 10.51 20.43 -57.85
C GLU A 155 11.88 21.01 -58.21
N ASP A 156 12.53 20.39 -59.19
CA ASP A 156 13.73 20.87 -59.87
C ASP A 156 13.42 22.24 -60.47
N VAL A 157 13.76 23.31 -59.74
CA VAL A 157 13.58 24.67 -60.21
C VAL A 157 14.71 24.97 -61.21
N SER A 158 14.51 24.53 -62.44
CA SER A 158 15.26 24.98 -63.62
C SER A 158 15.07 26.49 -63.76
N CYS A 159 16.02 27.26 -63.23
CA CYS A 159 16.12 28.69 -63.45
C CYS A 159 16.66 28.91 -64.86
N ASP A 160 15.77 28.99 -65.85
CA ASP A 160 16.09 29.40 -67.20
C ASP A 160 16.11 30.94 -67.26
N ASP A 161 17.24 31.48 -67.71
CA ASP A 161 17.53 32.91 -67.93
C ASP A 161 16.48 33.59 -68.83
N TYR A 162 16.04 34.80 -68.46
CA TYR A 162 15.59 35.83 -69.41
C TYR A 162 15.72 37.26 -68.87
#